data_AF-A0A358AY78-F1
#
_entry.id   AF-A0A358AY78-F1
#
_cell.length_a   1.000
_cell.length_b   1.000
_cell.length_c   1.000
_cell.angle_alpha   90.00
_cell.angle_beta   90.00
_cell.angle_gamma   90.00
#
_symmetry.space_group_name_H-M   'P 1'
#
loop_
_entity.id
_entity.type
_entity.pdbx_description
1 polymer ?
#
loop_
_entity_poly.entity_id
_entity_poly.type
_entity_poly.pdbx_seq_one_letter_code
_entity_poly.pdbx_strand_id
1 'polypeptide(L)'
;MRVPLYLLWSRLGSHPAVLRAADAYRGDLDADPFGPSPTIIDPASLSVTERSPDPGYGAIRALVTCAVAGRGPAPFPPFTAAQPYYPGTLHLMALLAQYEGYPQCYPL
;
A
#
# COMPACT_ATOMS: atom_id res chain seq x y z
N MET A 1 -0.52 -6.52 -6.24
CA MET A 1 -0.95 -5.67 -5.12
C MET A 1 -1.74 -6.39 -4.02
N ARG A 2 -2.58 -7.40 -4.30
CA ARG A 2 -3.35 -8.11 -3.26
C ARG A 2 -2.53 -8.96 -2.29
N VAL A 3 -1.44 -9.58 -2.77
CA VAL A 3 -0.56 -10.43 -1.95
C VAL A 3 -0.04 -9.72 -0.69
N PRO A 4 0.64 -8.56 -0.77
CA PRO A 4 1.10 -7.87 0.44
C PRO A 4 -0.04 -7.43 1.35
N LEU A 5 -1.19 -7.01 0.79
CA LEU A 5 -2.38 -6.67 1.56
C LEU A 5 -2.88 -7.86 2.41
N TYR A 6 -3.06 -9.04 1.82
CA TYR A 6 -3.57 -10.21 2.54
C TYR A 6 -2.57 -10.75 3.57
N LEU A 7 -1.26 -10.68 3.26
CA LEU A 7 -0.22 -11.05 4.21
C LEU A 7 -0.22 -10.12 5.42
N LEU A 8 -0.33 -8.81 5.19
CA LEU A 8 -0.47 -7.84 6.28
C LEU A 8 -1.72 -8.11 7.09
N TRP A 9 -2.89 -8.26 6.45
CA TRP A 9 -4.12 -8.59 7.17
C TRP A 9 -3.97 -9.87 8.03
N SER A 10 -3.20 -10.85 7.54
CA SER A 10 -2.87 -12.08 8.26
C SER A 10 -1.76 -11.94 9.32
N ARG A 11 -1.34 -10.71 9.66
CA ARG A 11 -0.24 -10.37 10.59
C ARG A 11 1.15 -10.89 10.17
N LEU A 12 1.36 -11.10 8.87
CA LEU A 12 2.63 -11.58 8.30
C LEU A 12 3.46 -10.42 7.69
N GLY A 13 3.62 -9.31 8.43
CA GLY A 13 4.30 -8.11 7.93
C GLY A 13 5.80 -8.26 7.63
N SER A 14 6.46 -9.26 8.19
CA SER A 14 7.86 -9.60 7.88
C SER A 14 8.01 -10.55 6.68
N HIS A 15 6.89 -10.96 6.05
CA HIS A 15 6.95 -11.89 4.92
C HIS A 15 7.72 -11.28 3.74
N PRO A 16 8.59 -12.03 3.03
CA PRO A 16 9.44 -11.48 1.97
C PRO A 16 8.69 -10.72 0.86
N ALA A 17 7.45 -11.13 0.54
CA ALA A 17 6.62 -10.42 -0.43
C ALA A 17 6.16 -9.03 0.05
N VAL A 18 5.98 -8.83 1.35
CA VAL A 18 5.67 -7.51 1.94
C VAL A 18 6.90 -6.62 1.89
N LEU A 19 8.06 -7.15 2.28
CA LEU A 19 9.33 -6.42 2.24
C LEU A 19 9.69 -5.96 0.82
N ARG A 20 9.56 -6.85 -0.18
CA ARG A 20 9.78 -6.49 -1.59
C ARG A 20 8.80 -5.42 -2.09
N ALA A 21 7.55 -5.46 -1.64
CA ALA A 21 6.57 -4.43 -1.99
C ALA A 21 6.97 -3.08 -1.37
N ALA A 22 7.36 -3.06 -0.09
CA ALA A 22 7.85 -1.85 0.58
C ALA A 22 9.09 -1.27 -0.11
N ASP A 23 10.01 -2.12 -0.55
CA ASP A 23 11.20 -1.70 -1.30
C ASP A 23 10.84 -1.04 -2.62
N ALA A 24 9.87 -1.57 -3.36
CA ALA A 24 9.37 -0.98 -4.60
C ALA A 24 8.63 0.35 -4.39
N TYR A 25 8.10 0.60 -3.18
CA TYR A 25 7.38 1.83 -2.85
C TYR A 25 8.26 2.93 -2.24
N ARG A 26 9.46 2.58 -1.76
CA ARG A 26 10.31 3.46 -0.94
C ARG A 26 10.62 4.79 -1.63
N GLY A 27 11.00 4.75 -2.90
CA GLY A 27 11.36 5.95 -3.67
C GLY A 27 10.18 6.86 -4.01
N ASP A 28 8.97 6.32 -4.08
CA ASP A 28 7.79 7.09 -4.50
C ASP A 28 7.21 7.91 -3.33
N LEU A 29 7.25 7.39 -2.11
CA LEU A 29 6.74 8.12 -0.92
C LEU A 29 7.61 9.32 -0.52
N ASP A 30 8.93 9.22 -0.71
CA ASP A 30 9.84 10.33 -0.42
C ASP A 30 9.67 11.48 -1.43
N ALA A 31 9.21 11.18 -2.66
CA ALA A 31 8.98 12.16 -3.71
C ALA A 31 7.58 12.79 -3.65
N ASP A 32 6.54 11.95 -3.52
CA ASP A 32 5.14 12.39 -3.39
C ASP A 32 4.30 11.32 -2.64
N PRO A 33 3.99 11.55 -1.35
CA PRO A 33 3.20 10.61 -0.54
C PRO A 33 1.83 10.27 -1.12
N PHE A 34 1.25 11.15 -1.94
CA PHE A 34 -0.08 10.99 -2.56
C PHE A 34 -0.01 10.77 -4.08
N GLY A 35 1.20 10.67 -4.64
CA GLY A 35 1.41 10.46 -6.07
C GLY A 35 1.03 9.05 -6.53
N PRO A 36 1.06 8.79 -7.86
CA PRO A 36 0.72 7.50 -8.44
C PRO A 36 1.48 6.34 -7.79
N SER A 37 0.80 5.22 -7.58
CA SER A 37 1.36 4.04 -6.93
C SER A 37 1.79 2.97 -7.93
N PRO A 38 2.93 2.28 -7.72
CA PRO A 38 3.35 1.16 -8.56
C PRO A 38 2.29 0.06 -8.61
N THR A 39 1.83 -0.32 -9.81
CA THR A 39 0.85 -1.40 -10.02
C THR A 39 1.47 -2.64 -10.64
N ILE A 40 2.49 -2.47 -11.47
CA ILE A 40 3.27 -3.55 -12.07
C ILE A 40 4.75 -3.35 -11.75
N ILE A 41 5.34 -4.41 -11.18
CA ILE A 41 6.75 -4.50 -10.81
C ILE A 41 7.31 -5.74 -11.50
N ASP A 42 8.38 -5.58 -12.28
CA ASP A 42 9.09 -6.69 -12.90
C ASP A 42 9.71 -7.58 -11.80
N PRO A 43 9.40 -8.87 -11.73
CA PRO A 43 9.87 -9.73 -10.65
C PRO A 43 11.38 -10.06 -10.72
N ALA A 44 12.02 -9.91 -11.88
CA ALA A 44 13.45 -10.17 -12.08
C ALA A 44 14.28 -8.90 -11.83
N SER A 45 13.88 -7.77 -12.41
CA SER A 45 14.62 -6.51 -12.29
C SER A 45 14.18 -5.63 -11.11
N LEU A 46 13.02 -5.91 -10.51
CA LEU A 46 12.34 -5.08 -9.51
C LEU A 46 12.01 -3.66 -9.99
N SER A 47 12.05 -3.44 -11.31
CA SER A 47 11.69 -2.15 -11.90
C SER A 47 10.18 -1.97 -11.91
N VAL A 48 9.73 -0.75 -11.60
CA VAL A 48 8.31 -0.36 -11.73
C VAL A 48 8.04 -0.04 -13.19
N THR A 49 7.21 -0.85 -13.84
CA THR A 49 6.85 -0.68 -15.26
C THR A 49 5.51 0.04 -15.44
N GLU A 50 4.65 0.05 -14.43
CA GLU A 50 3.37 0.77 -14.46
C GLU A 50 3.05 1.40 -13.11
N ARG A 51 2.41 2.57 -13.16
CA ARG A 51 1.84 3.28 -12.00
C ARG A 51 0.39 3.65 -12.27
N SER A 52 -0.43 3.65 -11.22
CA SER A 52 -1.80 4.14 -11.28
C SER A 52 -2.03 5.30 -10.30
N PRO A 53 -2.77 6.35 -10.70
CA PRO A 53 -3.20 7.42 -9.81
C PRO A 53 -4.41 7.03 -8.93
N ASP A 54 -4.99 5.83 -9.10
CA ASP A 54 -6.19 5.44 -8.36
C ASP A 54 -5.87 5.30 -6.85
N PRO A 55 -6.66 5.94 -5.96
CA PRO A 55 -6.31 6.05 -4.54
C PRO A 55 -6.31 4.70 -3.82
N GLY A 56 -7.03 3.70 -4.31
CA GLY A 56 -6.98 2.34 -3.74
C GLY A 56 -5.60 1.69 -3.78
N TYR A 57 -4.78 1.96 -4.80
CA TYR A 57 -3.39 1.49 -4.82
C TYR A 57 -2.51 2.28 -3.87
N GLY A 58 -2.76 3.60 -3.74
CA GLY A 58 -2.13 4.45 -2.73
C GLY A 58 -2.37 3.98 -1.30
N ALA A 59 -3.58 3.54 -0.99
CA ALA A 59 -3.91 2.98 0.33
C ALA A 59 -3.09 1.70 0.65
N ILE A 60 -2.91 0.80 -0.33
CA ILE A 60 -2.05 -0.38 -0.15
C ILE A 60 -0.60 0.05 0.06
N ARG A 61 -0.09 1.01 -0.73
CA ARG A 61 1.27 1.54 -0.58
C ARG A 61 1.50 2.09 0.83
N ALA A 62 0.58 2.94 1.31
CA ALA A 62 0.65 3.55 2.63
C ALA A 62 0.66 2.48 3.75
N LEU A 63 -0.25 1.50 3.67
CA LEU A 63 -0.31 0.39 4.63
C LEU A 63 1.01 -0.40 4.66
N VAL A 64 1.52 -0.81 3.50
CA VAL A 64 2.74 -1.62 3.39
C VAL A 64 3.94 -0.89 3.96
N THR A 65 4.15 0.36 3.55
CA THR A 65 5.33 1.11 4.01
C THR A 65 5.26 1.37 5.52
N CYS A 66 4.09 1.74 6.05
CA CYS A 66 3.96 1.96 7.49
C CYS A 66 4.16 0.66 8.29
N ALA A 67 3.56 -0.45 7.84
CA ALA A 67 3.68 -1.74 8.51
C ALA A 67 5.13 -2.23 8.59
N VAL A 68 5.91 -2.03 7.53
CA VAL A 68 7.34 -2.39 7.50
C VAL A 68 8.20 -1.41 8.31
N ALA A 69 7.91 -0.10 8.22
CA ALA A 69 8.66 0.90 8.97
C ALA A 69 8.37 0.87 10.49
N GLY A 70 7.24 0.28 10.88
CA GLY A 70 6.82 0.16 12.29
C GLY A 70 6.44 1.50 12.93
N ARG A 71 6.20 2.54 12.12
CA ARG A 71 5.97 3.91 12.57
C ARG A 71 4.85 4.54 11.73
N GLY A 72 3.83 5.04 12.42
CA GLY A 72 2.79 5.87 11.82
C GLY A 72 2.83 7.30 12.35
N PRO A 73 1.86 8.15 11.96
CA PRO A 73 0.75 7.89 11.03
C PRO A 73 1.20 7.62 9.58
N ALA A 74 0.29 7.14 8.74
CA ALA A 74 0.57 6.80 7.35
C ALA A 74 -0.23 7.69 6.37
N PRO A 75 0.34 8.05 5.21
CA PRO A 75 -0.32 8.91 4.22
C PRO A 75 -1.33 8.12 3.38
N PHE A 76 -2.39 7.62 4.02
CA PHE A 76 -3.52 7.06 3.28
C PHE A 76 -4.20 8.18 2.48
N PRO A 77 -4.46 7.99 1.18
CA PRO A 77 -5.31 8.92 0.45
C PRO A 77 -6.75 8.87 1.02
N PRO A 78 -7.51 9.97 1.01
CA PRO A 78 -8.90 9.94 1.45
C PRO A 78 -9.72 9.00 0.57
N PHE A 79 -10.62 8.24 1.19
CA PHE A 79 -11.53 7.38 0.45
C PHE A 79 -12.57 8.21 -0.32
N THR A 80 -12.79 7.85 -1.57
CA THR A 80 -13.90 8.35 -2.40
C THR A 80 -14.52 7.20 -3.18
N ALA A 81 -15.84 7.22 -3.34
CA ALA A 81 -16.52 6.29 -4.25
C ALA A 81 -16.30 6.65 -5.73
N ALA A 82 -15.78 7.85 -6.03
CA ALA A 82 -15.41 8.29 -7.37
C ALA A 82 -14.05 7.72 -7.82
N GLN A 83 -13.91 6.40 -7.76
CA GLN A 83 -12.76 5.64 -8.28
C GLN A 83 -13.27 4.31 -8.89
N PRO A 84 -12.51 3.66 -9.77
CA PRO A 84 -12.94 2.39 -10.35
C PRO A 84 -13.19 1.33 -9.26
N TYR A 85 -14.13 0.42 -9.52
CA TYR A 85 -14.59 -0.59 -8.55
C TYR A 85 -13.44 -1.38 -7.90
N TYR A 86 -12.46 -1.82 -8.69
CA TYR A 86 -11.38 -2.67 -8.19
C TYR A 86 -10.43 -1.92 -7.23
N PRO A 87 -9.82 -0.77 -7.59
CA PRO A 87 -9.12 0.09 -6.63
C PRO A 87 -9.98 0.47 -5.42
N GLY A 88 -11.25 0.83 -5.61
CA GLY A 88 -12.16 1.18 -4.50
C GLY A 88 -12.32 0.05 -3.49
N THR A 89 -12.47 -1.18 -3.96
CA THR A 89 -12.51 -2.38 -3.10
C THR A 89 -11.20 -2.58 -2.36
N LEU A 90 -10.06 -2.44 -3.05
CA LEU A 90 -8.74 -2.55 -2.44
C LEU A 90 -8.50 -1.49 -1.36
N HIS A 91 -9.00 -0.28 -1.58
CA HIS A 91 -8.92 0.81 -0.61
C HIS A 91 -9.60 0.40 0.70
N LEU A 92 -10.86 -0.05 0.62
CA LEU A 92 -11.63 -0.46 1.79
C LEU A 92 -10.95 -1.63 2.52
N MET A 93 -10.45 -2.62 1.78
CA MET A 93 -9.72 -3.74 2.37
C MET A 93 -8.42 -3.30 3.06
N ALA A 94 -7.70 -2.31 2.52
CA ALA A 94 -6.51 -1.76 3.16
C ALA A 94 -6.84 -1.04 4.48
N LEU A 95 -7.95 -0.28 4.52
CA LEU A 95 -8.43 0.35 5.75
C LEU A 95 -8.85 -0.68 6.80
N LEU A 96 -9.51 -1.78 6.41
CA LEU A 96 -9.85 -2.87 7.32
C LEU A 96 -8.61 -3.57 7.88
N ALA A 97 -7.65 -3.92 7.01
CA ALA A 97 -6.39 -4.53 7.43
C ALA A 97 -5.58 -3.60 8.36
N GLN A 98 -5.62 -2.29 8.11
CA GLN A 98 -5.03 -1.28 9.00
C GLN A 98 -5.73 -1.30 10.36
N TYR A 99 -7.05 -1.15 10.38
CA TYR A 99 -7.84 -1.08 11.60
C TYR A 99 -7.67 -2.34 12.47
N GLU A 100 -7.75 -3.52 11.87
CA GLU A 100 -7.68 -4.80 12.58
C GLU A 100 -6.25 -5.21 12.94
N GLY A 101 -5.26 -4.80 12.14
CA GLY A 101 -3.90 -5.37 12.19
C GLY A 101 -2.78 -4.41 12.55
N TYR A 102 -2.91 -3.16 12.14
CA TYR A 102 -1.87 -2.13 12.23
C TYR A 102 -2.49 -0.80 12.69
N PRO A 103 -3.08 -0.73 13.90
CA PRO A 103 -3.75 0.47 14.41
C PRO A 103 -2.81 1.69 14.49
N GLN A 104 -1.50 1.46 14.64
CA GLN A 104 -0.48 2.50 14.60
C GLN A 104 -0.37 3.18 13.22
N CYS A 105 -0.79 2.52 12.15
CA CYS A 105 -0.74 3.02 10.77
C CYS A 105 -2.01 3.80 10.38
N TYR A 106 -2.59 4.54 11.33
CA TYR A 106 -3.82 5.29 11.07
C TYR A 106 -3.61 6.38 9.98
N PRO A 107 -4.64 6.68 9.17
CA PRO A 107 -4.61 7.76 8.19
C PRO A 107 -4.27 9.12 8.83
N LEU A 108 -3.47 9.94 8.11
CA LEU A 108 -3.22 11.35 8.42
C LEU A 108 -4.46 12.22 8.32
#